data_AF-A0A6P2BVT6-F1
#
_entry.id   AF-A0A6P2BVT6-F1
#
_cell.length_a   1.000
_cell.length_b   1.000
_cell.length_c   1.000
_cell.angle_alpha   90.00
_cell.angle_beta   90.00
_cell.angle_gamma   90.00
#
_symmetry.space_group_name_H-M   'P 1'
#
loop_
_entity.id
_entity.type
_entity.pdbx_description
1 polymer ?
#
loop_
_entity_poly.entity_id
_entity_poly.type
_entity_poly.pdbx_seq_one_letter_code
_entity_poly.pdbx_strand_id
1 'polypeptide(L)'
;MSWITLDSDGIPALPGCEVLVRRPHSYSPEVLDAARVLGLRIAEGRRLRRWTQAELCERASVSSTTLRNAERGEPTVAIGVMFELAALVGVELFGVPAGQLSALSARERDRLAVLPSRVYPRQEAPDDDF
;
A
#
# COMPACT_ATOMS: atom_id res chain seq x y z
N MET A 1 -31.88 37.04 -16.75
CA MET A 1 -31.34 36.62 -18.05
C MET A 1 -29.92 36.11 -17.84
N SER A 2 -29.77 34.82 -17.55
CA SER A 2 -28.46 34.16 -17.49
C SER A 2 -28.51 32.99 -18.46
N TRP A 3 -27.62 33.02 -19.44
CA TRP A 3 -27.60 32.11 -20.58
C TRP A 3 -26.76 30.88 -20.20
N ILE A 4 -27.39 29.71 -20.12
CA ILE A 4 -26.70 28.43 -20.17
C ILE A 4 -26.58 28.08 -21.65
N THR A 5 -25.36 28.13 -22.20
CA THR A 5 -25.09 27.61 -23.55
C THR A 5 -25.06 26.08 -23.46
N LEU A 6 -26.02 25.43 -24.11
CA LEU A 6 -26.07 23.98 -24.32
C LEU A 6 -25.26 23.65 -25.58
N ASP A 7 -24.43 22.61 -25.52
CA ASP A 7 -23.84 21.99 -26.71
C ASP A 7 -24.93 21.24 -27.52
N SER A 8 -24.60 20.84 -28.75
CA SER A 8 -25.36 20.04 -29.72
C SER A 8 -26.06 18.81 -29.14
N ASP A 9 -25.52 18.27 -28.02
CA ASP A 9 -26.02 17.07 -27.33
C ASP A 9 -26.79 17.36 -26.03
N GLY A 10 -27.05 18.64 -25.69
CA GLY A 10 -27.89 19.02 -24.55
C GLY A 10 -27.28 18.80 -23.17
N ILE A 11 -25.96 18.60 -23.06
CA ILE A 11 -25.25 18.43 -21.78
C ILE A 11 -24.73 19.78 -21.29
N PRO A 12 -25.01 20.18 -20.03
CA PRO A 12 -24.41 21.39 -19.46
C PRO A 12 -22.91 21.18 -19.24
N ALA A 13 -22.09 21.98 -19.93
CA ALA A 13 -20.64 22.02 -19.72
C ALA A 13 -20.33 22.56 -18.32
N LEU A 14 -20.01 21.65 -17.38
CA LEU A 14 -19.49 22.03 -16.06
C LEU A 14 -18.02 22.46 -16.20
N PRO A 15 -17.65 23.70 -15.84
CA PRO A 15 -16.25 24.10 -15.84
C PRO A 15 -15.52 23.47 -14.64
N GLY A 16 -14.36 22.86 -14.88
CA GLY A 16 -13.38 22.60 -13.81
C GLY A 16 -13.17 21.15 -13.38
N CYS A 17 -13.50 20.14 -14.19
CA CYS A 17 -12.93 18.81 -13.98
C CYS A 17 -11.54 18.75 -14.65
N GLU A 18 -10.57 19.47 -14.07
CA GLU A 18 -9.17 19.20 -14.38
C GLU A 18 -8.87 17.76 -13.96
N VAL A 19 -8.66 16.89 -14.94
CA VAL A 19 -8.14 15.54 -14.72
C VAL A 19 -6.83 15.70 -13.94
N LEU A 20 -6.86 15.39 -12.63
CA LEU A 20 -5.68 15.42 -11.79
C LEU A 20 -4.70 14.38 -12.33
N VAL A 21 -3.75 14.83 -13.15
CA VAL A 21 -2.67 14.00 -13.68
C VAL A 21 -1.94 13.40 -12.47
N ARG A 22 -2.08 12.08 -12.28
CA ARG A 22 -1.39 11.34 -11.23
C ARG A 22 0.11 11.55 -11.43
N ARG A 23 0.72 12.37 -10.57
CA ARG A 23 2.18 12.48 -10.54
C ARG A 23 2.74 11.13 -10.09
N PRO A 24 3.70 10.54 -10.82
CA PRO A 24 4.34 9.30 -10.39
C PRO A 24 4.98 9.55 -9.02
N HIS A 25 4.61 8.74 -8.04
CA HIS A 25 5.15 8.85 -6.69
C HIS A 25 6.60 8.36 -6.68
N SER A 26 7.53 9.22 -6.26
CA SER A 26 8.93 8.83 -6.09
C SER A 26 9.10 8.11 -4.76
N TYR A 27 9.41 6.82 -4.82
CA TYR A 27 9.70 6.01 -3.64
C TYR A 27 11.14 6.23 -3.18
N SER A 28 11.35 6.30 -1.86
CA SER A 28 12.70 6.30 -1.30
C SER A 28 13.41 4.96 -1.58
N PRO A 29 14.76 4.92 -1.55
CA PRO A 29 15.52 3.67 -1.69
C PRO A 29 15.07 2.60 -0.67
N GLU A 30 14.77 3.01 0.55
CA GLU A 30 14.31 2.11 1.62
C GLU A 30 12.98 1.42 1.28
N VAL A 31 12.02 2.14 0.67
CA VAL A 31 10.76 1.54 0.21
C VAL A 31 11.00 0.54 -0.92
N LEU A 32 11.90 0.87 -1.85
CA LEU A 32 12.24 -0.02 -2.97
C LEU A 32 12.93 -1.30 -2.48
N ASP A 33 13.82 -1.18 -1.49
CA ASP A 33 14.50 -2.33 -0.91
C ASP A 33 13.56 -3.18 -0.07
N ALA A 34 12.68 -2.58 0.72
CA ALA A 34 11.66 -3.31 1.49
C ALA A 34 10.71 -4.10 0.56
N ALA A 35 10.22 -3.47 -0.51
CA ALA A 35 9.39 -4.13 -1.51
C ALA A 35 10.14 -5.27 -2.20
N ARG A 36 11.42 -5.06 -2.55
CA ARG A 36 12.29 -6.07 -3.15
C ARG A 36 12.53 -7.26 -2.23
N VAL A 37 12.83 -7.02 -0.95
CA VAL A 37 13.00 -8.09 0.05
C VAL A 37 11.72 -8.92 0.13
N LEU A 38 10.56 -8.29 0.25
CA LEU A 38 9.29 -9.02 0.31
C LEU A 38 9.04 -9.84 -0.96
N GLY A 39 9.28 -9.26 -2.15
CA GLY A 39 9.14 -9.95 -3.43
C GLY A 39 10.05 -11.19 -3.55
N LEU A 40 11.32 -11.07 -3.11
CA LEU A 40 12.26 -12.18 -3.10
C LEU A 40 11.80 -13.29 -2.15
N ARG A 41 11.28 -12.96 -0.97
CA ARG A 41 10.75 -13.94 0.00
C ARG A 41 9.51 -14.67 -0.55
N ILE A 42 8.64 -13.96 -1.28
CA ILE A 42 7.51 -14.58 -1.99
C ILE A 42 8.02 -15.60 -3.02
N ALA A 43 8.96 -15.19 -3.88
CA ALA A 43 9.53 -16.06 -4.90
C ALA A 43 10.23 -17.30 -4.32
N GLU A 44 10.97 -17.12 -3.22
CA GLU A 44 11.60 -18.20 -2.47
C GLU A 44 10.56 -19.18 -1.91
N GLY A 45 9.56 -18.69 -1.17
CA GLY A 45 8.52 -19.52 -0.57
C GLY A 45 7.75 -20.32 -1.63
N ARG A 46 7.44 -19.70 -2.78
CA ARG A 46 6.81 -20.39 -3.91
C ARG A 46 7.70 -21.53 -4.44
N ARG A 47 9.00 -21.29 -4.63
CA ARG A 47 9.96 -22.28 -5.14
C ARG A 47 10.18 -23.42 -4.15
N LEU A 48 10.30 -23.14 -2.85
CA LEU A 48 10.43 -24.15 -1.81
C LEU A 48 9.22 -25.08 -1.76
N ARG A 49 8.02 -24.56 -2.01
CA ARG A 49 6.77 -25.34 -2.14
C ARG A 49 6.60 -26.03 -3.49
N ARG A 50 7.51 -25.81 -4.44
CA ARG A 50 7.44 -26.28 -5.83
C ARG A 50 6.19 -25.82 -6.59
N TRP A 51 5.66 -24.65 -6.24
CA TRP A 51 4.53 -24.06 -6.94
C TRP A 51 4.99 -23.30 -8.19
N THR A 52 4.27 -23.52 -9.29
CA THR A 52 4.33 -22.69 -10.49
C THR A 52 3.73 -21.31 -10.23
N GLN A 53 4.02 -20.34 -11.10
CA GLN A 53 3.37 -19.02 -11.01
C GLN A 53 1.85 -19.15 -11.18
N ALA A 54 1.38 -20.00 -12.09
CA ALA A 54 -0.05 -20.23 -12.32
C ALA A 54 -0.75 -20.76 -11.07
N GLU A 55 -0.15 -21.74 -10.38
CA GLU A 55 -0.68 -22.30 -9.14
C GLU A 55 -0.81 -21.27 -8.02
N LEU A 56 0.17 -20.38 -7.86
CA LEU A 56 0.08 -19.33 -6.85
C LEU A 56 -0.92 -18.24 -7.24
N CYS A 57 -0.98 -17.85 -8.53
CA CYS A 57 -1.97 -16.92 -9.05
C CYS A 57 -3.40 -17.39 -8.78
N GLU A 58 -3.69 -18.66 -9.03
CA GLU A 58 -4.99 -19.27 -8.80
C GLU A 58 -5.37 -19.21 -7.31
N ARG A 59 -4.44 -19.60 -6.43
CA ARG A 59 -4.65 -19.58 -4.97
C ARG A 59 -4.89 -18.17 -4.43
N ALA A 60 -4.18 -17.18 -4.96
CA ALA A 60 -4.28 -15.79 -4.55
C ALA A 60 -5.37 -15.00 -5.31
N SER A 61 -6.04 -15.60 -6.31
CA SER A 61 -6.97 -14.92 -7.20
C SER A 61 -6.38 -13.65 -7.86
N VAL A 62 -5.13 -13.72 -8.32
CA VAL A 62 -4.42 -12.58 -8.97
C VAL A 62 -3.95 -12.92 -10.38
N SER A 63 -3.69 -11.89 -11.18
CA SER A 63 -3.11 -12.07 -12.51
C SER A 63 -1.64 -12.49 -12.45
N SER A 64 -1.16 -13.21 -13.48
CA SER A 64 0.27 -13.55 -13.64
C SER A 64 1.17 -12.32 -13.71
N THR A 65 0.68 -11.21 -14.28
CA THR A 65 1.41 -9.94 -14.30
C THR A 65 1.57 -9.38 -12.88
N THR A 66 0.51 -9.44 -12.07
CA THR A 66 0.54 -9.01 -10.67
C THR A 66 1.54 -9.85 -9.87
N LEU A 67 1.49 -11.18 -9.99
CA LEU A 67 2.45 -12.05 -9.30
C LEU A 67 3.89 -11.77 -9.75
N ARG A 68 4.13 -11.61 -11.05
CA ARG A 68 5.46 -11.29 -11.59
C ARG A 68 5.99 -9.96 -11.06
N ASN A 69 5.14 -8.95 -10.96
CA ASN A 69 5.51 -7.64 -10.41
C ASN A 69 5.75 -7.73 -8.90
N ALA A 70 4.92 -8.51 -8.18
CA ALA A 70 5.08 -8.77 -6.76
C ALA A 70 6.42 -9.44 -6.44
N GLU A 71 6.79 -10.51 -7.16
CA GLU A 71 8.07 -11.20 -6.99
C GLU A 71 9.30 -10.31 -7.30
N ARG A 72 9.12 -9.26 -8.11
CA ARG A 72 10.16 -8.27 -8.40
C ARG A 72 10.25 -7.16 -7.36
N GLY A 73 9.30 -7.09 -6.44
CA GLY A 73 9.19 -6.02 -5.45
C GLY A 73 8.74 -4.69 -6.06
N GLU A 74 7.86 -4.73 -7.06
CA GLU A 74 7.29 -3.53 -7.64
C GLU A 74 6.40 -2.81 -6.59
N PRO A 75 6.72 -1.57 -6.17
CA PRO A 75 6.04 -0.88 -5.08
C PRO A 75 4.61 -0.45 -5.43
N THR A 76 4.25 -0.49 -6.71
CA THR A 76 2.88 -0.19 -7.18
C THR A 76 1.90 -1.35 -6.97
N VAL A 77 2.37 -2.55 -6.63
CA VAL A 77 1.50 -3.66 -6.26
C VAL A 77 0.86 -3.36 -4.91
N ALA A 78 -0.46 -3.51 -4.82
CA ALA A 78 -1.20 -3.26 -3.58
C ALA A 78 -0.61 -4.07 -2.42
N ILE A 79 -0.36 -3.42 -1.29
CA ILE A 79 0.24 -4.05 -0.10
C ILE A 79 -0.54 -5.28 0.37
N GLY A 80 -1.86 -5.24 0.30
CA GLY A 80 -2.72 -6.39 0.64
C GLY A 80 -2.45 -7.60 -0.26
N VAL A 81 -2.21 -7.39 -1.56
CA VAL A 81 -1.85 -8.47 -2.50
C VAL A 81 -0.47 -9.03 -2.18
N MET A 82 0.51 -8.18 -1.89
CA MET A 82 1.85 -8.62 -1.48
C MET A 82 1.79 -9.47 -0.20
N PHE A 83 1.01 -9.05 0.79
CA PHE A 83 0.83 -9.79 2.04
C PHE A 83 0.04 -11.08 1.87
N GLU A 84 -0.98 -11.12 1.01
CA GLU A 84 -1.71 -12.35 0.68
C GLU A 84 -0.78 -13.39 0.06
N LEU A 85 -0.01 -12.99 -0.96
CA LEU A 85 0.98 -13.86 -1.60
C LEU A 85 2.03 -14.36 -0.61
N ALA A 86 2.56 -13.47 0.24
CA ALA A 86 3.52 -13.79 1.28
C ALA A 86 2.95 -14.79 2.30
N ALA A 87 1.72 -14.58 2.76
CA ALA A 87 1.04 -15.48 3.70
C ALA A 87 0.81 -16.87 3.09
N LEU A 88 0.34 -16.95 1.84
CA LEU A 88 0.11 -18.22 1.14
C LEU A 88 1.39 -19.06 1.00
N VAL A 89 2.54 -18.42 0.77
CA VAL A 89 3.82 -19.13 0.68
C VAL A 89 4.51 -19.32 2.03
N GLY A 90 3.95 -18.81 3.12
CA GLY A 90 4.44 -18.98 4.49
C GLY A 90 5.56 -18.03 4.90
N VAL A 91 5.61 -16.83 4.33
CA VAL A 91 6.45 -15.74 4.84
C VAL A 91 5.78 -15.17 6.11
N GLU A 92 6.55 -15.08 7.19
CA GLU A 92 6.11 -14.45 8.43
C GLU A 92 6.00 -12.93 8.24
N LEU A 93 4.78 -12.42 8.30
CA LEU A 93 4.53 -10.99 8.23
C LEU A 93 4.94 -10.35 9.56
N PHE A 94 5.74 -9.28 9.50
CA PHE A 94 6.30 -8.59 10.67
C PHE A 94 7.10 -9.49 11.63
N GLY A 95 7.66 -10.60 11.14
CA GLY A 95 8.51 -11.50 11.93
C GLY A 95 7.77 -12.25 13.03
N VAL A 96 6.44 -12.38 12.93
CA VAL A 96 5.64 -13.19 13.86
C VAL A 96 5.11 -14.45 13.16
N PRO A 97 5.06 -15.58 13.88
CA PRO A 97 4.48 -16.81 13.34
C PRO A 97 3.02 -16.64 12.95
N ALA A 98 2.56 -17.47 12.01
CA ALA A 98 1.16 -17.53 11.60
C ALA A 98 0.23 -17.72 12.83
N GLY A 99 -0.89 -17.00 12.83
CA GLY A 99 -1.86 -17.02 13.93
C GLY A 99 -1.57 -16.04 15.08
N GLN A 100 -0.38 -15.42 15.13
CA GLN A 100 -0.05 -14.42 16.16
C GLN A 100 -0.30 -12.96 15.73
N LEU A 101 -0.65 -12.74 14.46
CA LEU A 101 -0.83 -11.40 13.89
C LEU A 101 -1.98 -10.61 14.55
N SER A 102 -3.06 -11.30 14.97
CA SER A 102 -4.18 -10.67 15.68
C SER A 102 -3.77 -10.16 17.07
N ALA A 103 -2.98 -10.95 17.80
CA ALA A 103 -2.44 -10.56 19.10
C ALA A 103 -1.45 -9.40 18.96
N LEU A 104 -0.60 -9.41 17.93
CA LEU A 104 0.27 -8.28 17.61
C LEU A 104 -0.54 -7.03 17.31
N SER A 105 -1.57 -7.13 16.46
CA SER A 105 -2.45 -6.00 16.12
C SER A 105 -3.13 -5.38 17.34
N ALA A 106 -3.60 -6.21 18.29
CA ALA A 106 -4.16 -5.73 19.55
C ALA A 106 -3.12 -4.97 20.40
N ARG A 107 -1.91 -5.52 20.54
CA ARG A 107 -0.81 -4.88 21.29
C ARG A 107 -0.41 -3.53 20.70
N GLU A 108 -0.32 -3.43 19.36
CA GLU A 108 0.00 -2.17 18.70
C GLU A 108 -1.11 -1.13 18.88
N ARG A 109 -2.37 -1.57 18.90
CA ARG A 109 -3.51 -0.68 19.21
C ARG A 109 -3.45 -0.15 20.65
N ASP A 110 -3.16 -1.02 21.62
CA ASP A 110 -3.04 -0.63 23.02
C ASP A 110 -1.86 0.33 23.22
N ARG A 111 -0.75 0.09 22.52
CA ARG A 111 0.41 0.97 22.52
C ARG A 111 0.10 2.33 21.92
N LEU A 112 -0.68 2.39 20.84
CA LEU A 112 -1.12 3.66 20.25
C LEU A 112 -2.09 4.40 21.19
N ALA A 113 -2.92 3.69 21.95
CA ALA A 113 -3.94 4.28 22.81
C ALA A 113 -3.39 5.08 24.00
N VAL A 114 -2.14 4.83 24.42
CA VAL A 114 -1.48 5.62 25.48
C VAL A 114 -0.83 6.91 24.97
N LEU A 115 -0.75 7.10 23.65
CA LEU A 115 -0.22 8.31 23.05
C LEU A 115 -1.31 9.40 22.94
N PRO A 116 -0.93 10.68 22.87
CA PRO A 116 -1.88 11.76 22.64
C PRO A 116 -2.68 11.52 21.35
N SER A 117 -4.01 11.63 21.44
CA SER A 117 -4.90 11.47 20.29
C SER A 117 -4.79 12.62 19.28
N ARG A 118 -4.25 13.77 19.70
CA ARG A 118 -3.95 14.93 18.87
C ARG A 118 -2.57 15.47 19.23
N VAL A 119 -1.75 15.66 18.20
CA VAL A 119 -0.45 16.32 18.31
C VAL A 119 -0.58 17.68 17.62
N TYR A 120 -0.28 18.74 18.35
CA TYR A 120 -0.21 20.09 17.79
C TYR A 120 1.24 20.43 17.48
N PRO A 121 1.52 21.17 16.38
CA PRO A 121 2.84 21.74 16.16
C PRO A 121 3.24 22.54 17.40
N ARG A 122 4.46 22.34 17.89
CA ARG A 122 5.01 23.19 18.94
C ARG A 122 5.10 24.60 18.37
N GLN A 123 4.34 25.55 18.92
CA GLN A 123 4.67 26.96 18.77
C GLN A 123 5.96 27.17 19.55
N GLU A 124 7.05 27.47 18.87
CA GLU A 124 8.23 28.05 19.51
C GLU A 124 7.75 29.34 20.18
N ALA A 125 7.78 29.39 21.52
CA ALA A 125 7.64 30.65 22.22
C ALA A 125 8.77 31.56 21.73
N PRO A 126 8.51 32.85 21.45
CA PRO A 126 9.59 33.81 21.29
C PRO A 126 10.54 33.67 22.48
N ASP A 127 11.82 33.60 22.19
CA ASP A 127 12.89 33.68 23.17
C ASP A 127 12.84 35.07 23.82
N ASP A 128 12.01 35.21 24.85
CA ASP A 128 11.86 36.44 25.63
C ASP A 128 12.94 36.46 26.72
N ASP A 129 14.20 36.51 26.27
CA ASP A 129 15.35 36.95 27.06
C ASP A 129 15.26 38.49 27.21
N PHE A 130 14.31 38.95 28.03
CA PHE A 130 14.23 40.33 28.55
C PHE A 130 14.75 40.41 29.98
#